data_AF-A0A6G8KXJ3-F1
#
_entry.id   AF-A0A6G8KXJ3-F1
#
_cell.length_a   1.000
_cell.length_b   1.000
_cell.length_c   1.000
_cell.angle_alpha   90.00
_cell.angle_beta   90.00
_cell.angle_gamma   90.00
#
_symmetry.space_group_name_H-M   'P 1'
#
loop_
_entity.id
_entity.type
_entity.pdbx_description
1 polymer ?
#
loop_
_entity_poly.entity_id
_entity_poly.type
_entity_poly.pdbx_seq_one_letter_code
_entity_poly.pdbx_strand_id
1 'polypeptide(L)'
;MTDTLQDLVNRAVFLSAEMQAVFGRRIAGADWEVDFGAEPPTLRFTGEQPLDVRAHMLGSESQQTSTWHWGWDNINDFPAPVVDLSHAVRRHGAAHELGEFTTEEIDLTDELALRLTLASKTLTGLWAHYPVDAGGGSVVWLLVEHPELTLGEPAIRDLVRSLAQGLTETEVTDHRAALIAYSQQRGFPLAELEGSSLRLLAADGSADVTFDEQNRITNCALHQPLEGEAAEQFAGAGTTPATTPAAALEEPVPAPAPEPAPEAVEPEPAPAPAEPVTEPTPEPPPEPAPAPEPEPAAPAPAAEQPAPEPAPAPAPEPEKKDKPKKKGFFKKLFGG
;
A
#
# COMPACT_ATOMS: atom_id res chain seq x y z
N MET A 1 -25.26 1.37 3.01
CA MET A 1 -24.45 0.54 2.11
C MET A 1 -23.11 0.40 2.77
N THR A 2 -22.57 -0.81 2.85
CA THR A 2 -21.24 -1.07 3.38
C THR A 2 -20.25 -0.73 2.28
N ASP A 3 -19.27 0.13 2.56
CA ASP A 3 -18.22 0.47 1.60
C ASP A 3 -17.44 -0.79 1.22
N THR A 4 -17.12 -0.99 -0.06
CA THR A 4 -16.19 -2.05 -0.50
C THR A 4 -14.75 -1.56 -0.48
N LEU A 5 -13.77 -2.49 -0.58
CA LEU A 5 -12.37 -2.12 -0.79
C LEU A 5 -12.21 -1.21 -2.02
N GLN A 6 -12.90 -1.53 -3.12
CA GLN A 6 -12.81 -0.74 -4.35
C GLN A 6 -13.35 0.68 -4.16
N ASP A 7 -14.39 0.87 -3.34
CA ASP A 7 -14.92 2.22 -3.04
C ASP A 7 -13.91 3.05 -2.26
N LEU A 8 -13.14 2.43 -1.35
CA LEU A 8 -12.06 3.10 -0.62
C LEU A 8 -10.90 3.45 -1.55
N VAL A 9 -10.52 2.55 -2.47
CA VAL A 9 -9.49 2.79 -3.50
C VAL A 9 -9.89 3.96 -4.40
N ASN A 10 -11.11 3.94 -4.95
CA ASN A 10 -11.65 5.00 -5.81
C ASN A 10 -11.60 6.36 -5.10
N ARG A 11 -11.93 6.41 -3.80
CA ARG A 11 -11.88 7.64 -3.00
C ARG A 11 -10.48 8.18 -2.75
N ALA A 12 -9.45 7.33 -2.75
CA ALA A 12 -8.08 7.75 -2.43
C ALA A 12 -7.23 8.08 -3.65
N VAL A 13 -7.52 7.48 -4.80
CA VAL A 13 -6.57 7.37 -5.92
C VAL A 13 -5.99 8.71 -6.36
N PHE A 14 -6.81 9.75 -6.57
CA PHE A 14 -6.33 11.03 -7.08
C PHE A 14 -5.59 11.88 -6.04
N LEU A 15 -6.07 11.91 -4.78
CA LEU A 15 -5.35 12.62 -3.72
C LEU A 15 -4.02 11.94 -3.39
N SER A 16 -4.01 10.60 -3.41
CA SER A 16 -2.79 9.82 -3.29
C SER A 16 -1.81 10.16 -4.41
N ALA A 17 -2.25 10.20 -5.67
CA ALA A 17 -1.38 10.52 -6.80
C ALA A 17 -0.75 11.92 -6.65
N GLU A 18 -1.53 12.93 -6.24
CA GLU A 18 -0.99 14.28 -6.00
C GLU A 18 0.05 14.29 -4.87
N MET A 19 -0.27 13.67 -3.74
CA MET A 19 0.62 13.59 -2.59
C MET A 19 1.90 12.81 -2.91
N GLN A 20 1.79 11.68 -3.61
CA GLN A 20 2.96 10.90 -4.03
C GLN A 20 3.83 11.67 -5.03
N ALA A 21 3.25 12.50 -5.89
CA ALA A 21 4.02 13.37 -6.78
C ALA A 21 4.81 14.43 -5.99
N VAL A 22 4.22 15.04 -4.95
CA VAL A 22 4.91 15.98 -4.06
C VAL A 22 5.99 15.28 -3.25
N PHE A 23 5.65 14.17 -2.59
CA PHE A 23 6.56 13.41 -1.76
C PHE A 23 7.74 12.86 -2.58
N GLY A 24 7.47 12.27 -3.74
CA GLY A 24 8.48 11.74 -4.66
C GLY A 24 9.47 12.81 -5.13
N ARG A 25 9.02 14.06 -5.36
CA ARG A 25 9.94 15.18 -5.64
C ARG A 25 10.79 15.56 -4.43
N ARG A 26 10.22 15.55 -3.22
CA ARG A 26 10.91 15.90 -1.97
C ARG A 26 12.05 14.95 -1.63
N ILE A 27 11.91 13.68 -1.98
CA ILE A 27 12.91 12.62 -1.72
C ILE A 27 13.71 12.22 -2.97
N ALA A 28 13.57 12.96 -4.07
CA ALA A 28 14.19 12.60 -5.34
C ALA A 28 15.71 12.49 -5.20
N GLY A 29 16.25 11.31 -5.55
CA GLY A 29 17.69 11.03 -5.48
C GLY A 29 18.23 10.75 -4.07
N ALA A 30 17.38 10.75 -3.04
CA ALA A 30 17.78 10.38 -1.70
C ALA A 30 17.96 8.85 -1.56
N ASP A 31 18.94 8.47 -0.75
CA ASP A 31 18.99 7.12 -0.16
C ASP A 31 18.09 7.07 1.07
N TRP A 32 17.71 5.87 1.50
CA TRP A 32 16.81 5.70 2.63
C TRP A 32 17.29 4.63 3.61
N GLU A 33 16.89 4.81 4.87
CA GLU A 33 17.06 3.90 5.99
C GLU A 33 15.80 3.96 6.87
N VAL A 34 15.32 2.81 7.34
CA VAL A 34 14.19 2.76 8.28
C VAL A 34 14.66 2.21 9.62
N ASP A 35 14.22 2.86 10.69
CA ASP A 35 14.48 2.48 12.07
C ASP A 35 13.16 2.41 12.84
N PHE A 36 12.65 1.19 13.00
CA PHE A 36 11.45 0.91 13.79
C PHE A 36 11.71 0.85 15.29
N GLY A 37 12.98 0.84 15.73
CA GLY A 37 13.36 0.90 17.13
C GLY A 37 13.51 2.33 17.65
N ALA A 38 13.54 3.33 16.76
CA ALA A 38 13.51 4.74 17.13
C ALA A 38 12.17 5.14 17.78
N GLU A 39 12.21 6.16 18.64
CA GLU A 39 11.04 6.78 19.24
C GLU A 39 10.93 8.25 18.78
N PRO A 40 10.05 8.58 17.81
CA PRO A 40 9.13 7.69 17.09
C PRO A 40 9.79 6.86 15.96
N PRO A 41 9.12 5.79 15.46
CA PRO A 41 9.61 5.01 14.32
C PRO A 41 9.86 5.89 13.10
N THR A 42 11.03 5.76 12.49
CA THR A 42 11.54 6.76 11.54
C THR A 42 11.93 6.12 10.21
N LEU A 43 11.52 6.73 9.10
CA LEU A 43 12.10 6.53 7.78
C LEU A 43 12.94 7.76 7.43
N ARG A 44 14.25 7.57 7.37
CA ARG A 44 15.24 8.60 7.08
C ARG A 44 15.59 8.59 5.61
N PHE A 45 15.48 9.74 4.96
CA PHE A 45 16.00 10.02 3.64
C PHE A 45 17.29 10.83 3.74
N THR A 46 18.38 10.31 3.19
CA THR A 46 19.71 10.94 3.19
C THR A 46 20.07 11.43 1.79
N GLY A 47 20.75 12.57 1.69
CA GLY A 47 21.15 13.16 0.41
C GLY A 47 21.37 14.66 0.54
N GLU A 48 21.17 15.40 -0.55
CA GLU A 48 21.29 16.86 -0.58
C GLU A 48 20.23 17.57 0.28
N GLN A 49 19.04 16.97 0.40
CA GLN A 49 17.91 17.49 1.15
C GLN A 49 17.40 16.41 2.11
N PRO A 50 18.08 16.17 3.25
CA PRO A 50 17.68 15.12 4.18
C PRO A 50 16.27 15.35 4.72
N LEU A 51 15.59 14.26 5.08
CA LEU A 51 14.24 14.28 5.65
C LEU A 51 14.03 13.03 6.50
N ASP A 52 13.71 13.22 7.78
CA ASP A 52 13.29 12.14 8.67
C ASP A 52 11.77 12.22 8.80
N VAL A 53 11.05 11.20 8.33
CA VAL A 53 9.59 11.12 8.44
C VAL A 53 9.21 10.03 9.45
N ARG A 54 8.08 10.21 10.14
CA ARG A 54 7.54 9.12 10.96
C ARG A 54 6.98 8.04 10.05
N ALA A 55 7.27 6.79 10.37
CA ALA A 55 6.90 5.63 9.57
C ALA A 55 5.89 4.74 10.31
N HIS A 56 4.87 4.30 9.59
CA HIS A 56 3.81 3.42 10.09
C HIS A 56 3.67 2.23 9.13
N MET A 57 3.93 1.02 9.62
CA MET A 57 3.90 -0.20 8.82
C MET A 57 2.45 -0.67 8.62
N LEU A 58 2.02 -0.75 7.36
CA LEU A 58 0.73 -1.35 7.00
C LEU A 58 0.85 -2.87 6.90
N GLY A 59 1.88 -3.36 6.21
CA GLY A 59 2.09 -4.77 5.94
C GLY A 59 3.23 -4.97 4.95
N SER A 60 3.41 -6.19 4.49
CA SER A 60 4.46 -6.57 3.56
C SER A 60 3.93 -7.50 2.49
N GLU A 61 4.35 -7.28 1.25
CA GLU A 61 4.20 -8.25 0.18
C GLU A 61 5.49 -9.09 0.05
N SER A 62 5.33 -10.36 -0.26
CA SER A 62 6.44 -11.31 -0.47
C SER A 62 6.29 -11.97 -1.82
N GLN A 63 7.30 -11.80 -2.69
CA GLN A 63 7.35 -12.49 -3.98
C GLN A 63 7.64 -14.00 -3.85
N GLN A 64 8.19 -14.44 -2.72
CA GLN A 64 8.51 -15.86 -2.52
C GLN A 64 7.26 -16.69 -2.20
N THR A 65 6.41 -16.14 -1.34
CA THR A 65 5.14 -16.78 -0.92
C THR A 65 3.96 -16.33 -1.78
N SER A 66 4.13 -15.28 -2.58
CA SER A 66 3.06 -14.63 -3.34
C SER A 66 1.91 -14.16 -2.44
N THR A 67 2.24 -13.63 -1.26
CA THR A 67 1.25 -13.19 -0.27
C THR A 67 1.51 -11.77 0.25
N TRP A 68 0.42 -11.07 0.55
CA TRP A 68 0.40 -9.89 1.40
C TRP A 68 0.15 -10.34 2.84
N HIS A 69 0.93 -9.82 3.76
CA HIS A 69 0.78 -10.08 5.19
C HIS A 69 0.64 -8.76 5.95
N TRP A 70 -0.41 -8.64 6.77
CA TRP A 70 -0.69 -7.40 7.48
C TRP A 70 0.24 -7.15 8.67
N GLY A 71 0.61 -5.88 8.87
CA GLY A 71 1.46 -5.50 9.99
C GLY A 71 0.81 -5.66 11.37
N TRP A 72 -0.52 -5.70 11.45
CA TRP A 72 -1.24 -5.91 12.71
C TRP A 72 -1.17 -7.35 13.22
N ASP A 73 -0.79 -8.31 12.38
CA ASP A 73 -0.52 -9.69 12.82
C ASP A 73 0.79 -9.73 13.64
N ASN A 74 1.72 -8.84 13.29
CA ASN A 74 2.90 -8.50 14.07
C ASN A 74 3.77 -9.70 14.48
N ILE A 75 3.98 -10.65 13.57
CA ILE A 75 4.83 -11.85 13.76
C ILE A 75 6.26 -11.53 14.27
N ASN A 76 6.73 -10.30 14.05
CA ASN A 76 8.07 -9.83 14.40
C ASN A 76 8.12 -8.99 15.69
N ASP A 77 7.01 -8.87 16.41
CA ASP A 77 6.89 -8.12 17.68
C ASP A 77 7.39 -6.67 17.59
N PHE A 78 6.99 -5.96 16.52
CA PHE A 78 7.30 -4.55 16.34
C PHE A 78 6.62 -3.70 17.43
N PRO A 79 7.25 -2.58 17.86
CA PRO A 79 6.65 -1.64 18.80
C PRO A 79 5.29 -1.13 18.34
N ALA A 80 4.38 -0.89 19.29
CA ALA A 80 3.02 -0.42 18.99
C ALA A 80 2.96 0.79 18.05
N PRO A 81 3.81 1.84 18.17
CA PRO A 81 3.78 2.99 17.25
C PRO A 81 4.14 2.67 15.79
N VAL A 82 4.66 1.47 15.50
CA VAL A 82 4.96 1.00 14.15
C VAL A 82 3.71 0.41 13.50
N VAL A 83 2.85 -0.26 14.28
CA VAL A 83 1.72 -1.09 13.79
C VAL A 83 0.34 -0.61 14.25
N ASP A 84 0.26 0.50 14.99
CA ASP A 84 -1.02 1.03 15.50
C ASP A 84 -2.01 1.40 14.38
N LEU A 85 -1.52 1.95 13.27
CA LEU A 85 -2.34 2.27 12.10
C LEU A 85 -2.84 1.01 11.39
N SER A 86 -2.03 -0.05 11.26
CA SER A 86 -2.53 -1.31 10.69
C SER A 86 -3.58 -1.95 11.60
N HIS A 87 -3.44 -1.86 12.93
CA HIS A 87 -4.50 -2.25 13.86
C HIS A 87 -5.77 -1.39 13.71
N ALA A 88 -5.63 -0.08 13.43
CA ALA A 88 -6.78 0.78 13.16
C ALA A 88 -7.52 0.37 11.88
N VAL A 89 -6.78 0.03 10.82
CA VAL A 89 -7.34 -0.52 9.57
C VAL A 89 -8.09 -1.83 9.85
N ARG A 90 -7.52 -2.76 10.63
CA ARG A 90 -8.19 -4.01 11.02
C ARG A 90 -9.50 -3.76 11.77
N ARG A 91 -9.49 -2.84 12.76
CA ARG A 91 -10.70 -2.49 13.53
C ARG A 91 -11.81 -1.94 12.62
N HIS A 92 -11.45 -1.07 11.69
CA HIS A 92 -12.39 -0.55 10.70
C HIS A 92 -12.93 -1.68 9.82
N GLY A 93 -12.06 -2.57 9.35
CA GLY A 93 -12.44 -3.71 8.54
C GLY A 93 -13.41 -4.65 9.25
N ALA A 94 -13.17 -4.96 10.52
CA ALA A 94 -14.08 -5.77 11.33
C ALA A 94 -15.45 -5.10 11.53
N ALA A 95 -15.48 -3.78 11.72
CA ALA A 95 -16.73 -3.03 11.89
C ALA A 95 -17.56 -2.93 10.60
N HIS A 96 -16.94 -3.09 9.43
CA HIS A 96 -17.57 -2.97 8.11
C HIS A 96 -17.50 -4.28 7.31
N GLU A 97 -17.18 -5.42 7.94
CA GLU A 97 -17.13 -6.73 7.29
C GLU A 97 -16.22 -6.78 6.04
N LEU A 98 -15.11 -6.02 6.04
CA LEU A 98 -14.10 -5.99 4.98
C LEU A 98 -13.04 -7.06 5.23
N GLY A 99 -13.23 -8.23 4.61
CA GLY A 99 -12.34 -9.40 4.78
C GLY A 99 -10.88 -9.11 4.44
N GLU A 100 -10.62 -8.24 3.47
CA GLU A 100 -9.28 -7.85 3.02
C GLU A 100 -8.47 -7.10 4.09
N PHE A 101 -9.14 -6.54 5.11
CA PHE A 101 -8.48 -5.87 6.25
C PHE A 101 -8.37 -6.75 7.49
N THR A 102 -9.11 -7.86 7.55
CA THR A 102 -9.18 -8.74 8.73
C THR A 102 -8.50 -10.08 8.52
N THR A 103 -8.16 -10.43 7.29
CA THR A 103 -7.42 -11.66 6.95
C THR A 103 -5.93 -11.39 7.08
N GLU A 104 -5.23 -12.16 7.93
CA GLU A 104 -3.79 -11.99 8.24
C GLU A 104 -2.93 -12.00 6.98
N GLU A 105 -3.15 -13.03 6.16
CA GLU A 105 -2.41 -13.31 4.93
C GLU A 105 -3.37 -13.46 3.75
N ILE A 106 -3.06 -12.79 2.64
CA ILE A 106 -3.90 -12.75 1.44
C ILE A 106 -3.03 -13.07 0.23
N ASP A 107 -3.51 -13.93 -0.66
CA ASP A 107 -2.86 -14.19 -1.94
C ASP A 107 -2.70 -12.88 -2.73
N LEU A 108 -1.47 -12.60 -3.20
CA LEU A 108 -1.21 -11.41 -4.00
C LEU A 108 -1.94 -11.55 -5.34
N THR A 109 -2.76 -10.55 -5.63
CA THR A 109 -3.21 -10.23 -6.98
C THR A 109 -2.43 -9.02 -7.48
N ASP A 110 -2.54 -8.75 -8.78
CA ASP A 110 -2.03 -7.51 -9.37
C ASP A 110 -2.51 -6.31 -8.53
N GLU A 111 -1.56 -5.43 -8.21
CA GLU A 111 -1.78 -4.16 -7.50
C GLU A 111 -2.35 -4.27 -6.06
N LEU A 112 -2.49 -5.47 -5.49
CA LEU A 112 -3.16 -5.66 -4.19
C LEU A 112 -2.54 -4.77 -3.10
N ALA A 113 -1.21 -4.76 -2.99
CA ALA A 113 -0.51 -3.96 -1.98
C ALA A 113 -0.78 -2.46 -2.12
N LEU A 114 -0.84 -1.95 -3.35
CA LEU A 114 -1.20 -0.55 -3.61
C LEU A 114 -2.67 -0.29 -3.26
N ARG A 115 -3.59 -1.19 -3.62
CA ARG A 115 -5.03 -1.05 -3.32
C ARG A 115 -5.31 -1.03 -1.83
N LEU A 116 -4.70 -1.94 -1.06
CA LEU A 116 -4.79 -1.96 0.41
C LEU A 116 -4.19 -0.69 1.03
N THR A 117 -3.07 -0.21 0.46
CA THR A 117 -2.45 1.04 0.89
C THR A 117 -3.36 2.24 0.63
N LEU A 118 -3.89 2.40 -0.57
CA LEU A 118 -4.81 3.48 -0.95
C LEU A 118 -6.04 3.50 -0.05
N ALA A 119 -6.65 2.35 0.16
CA ALA A 119 -7.80 2.23 1.04
C ALA A 119 -7.44 2.63 2.48
N SER A 120 -6.28 2.19 2.99
CA SER A 120 -5.78 2.59 4.31
C SER A 120 -5.56 4.11 4.45
N LYS A 121 -5.21 4.84 3.37
CA LYS A 121 -5.09 6.31 3.41
C LYS A 121 -6.42 6.98 3.72
N THR A 122 -7.52 6.48 3.15
CA THR A 122 -8.86 7.06 3.43
C THR A 122 -9.27 6.91 4.88
N LEU A 123 -8.80 5.86 5.57
CA LEU A 123 -9.16 5.56 6.96
C LEU A 123 -8.27 6.30 7.96
N THR A 124 -6.99 6.42 7.65
CA THR A 124 -5.98 6.99 8.55
C THR A 124 -5.78 8.49 8.37
N GLY A 125 -6.15 9.03 7.20
CA GLY A 125 -5.86 10.41 6.82
C GLY A 125 -4.39 10.67 6.47
N LEU A 126 -3.53 9.64 6.44
CA LEU A 126 -2.15 9.77 6.00
C LEU A 126 -2.04 9.54 4.50
N TRP A 127 -1.68 10.57 3.75
CA TRP A 127 -1.77 10.56 2.29
C TRP A 127 -0.48 10.20 1.56
N ALA A 128 0.64 10.07 2.26
CA ALA A 128 1.93 9.67 1.69
C ALA A 128 2.26 8.22 2.08
N HIS A 129 2.82 7.46 1.13
CA HIS A 129 3.31 6.10 1.39
C HIS A 129 4.71 5.89 0.81
N TYR A 130 5.45 4.92 1.33
CA TYR A 130 6.73 4.50 0.78
C TYR A 130 6.91 2.98 0.85
N PRO A 131 7.09 2.28 -0.29
CA PRO A 131 7.48 0.87 -0.30
C PRO A 131 8.97 0.72 0.00
N VAL A 132 9.29 -0.07 1.01
CA VAL A 132 10.64 -0.37 1.51
C VAL A 132 11.02 -1.78 1.09
N ASP A 133 12.02 -1.90 0.21
CA ASP A 133 12.63 -3.20 -0.11
C ASP A 133 13.38 -3.77 1.10
N ALA A 134 12.79 -4.77 1.76
CA ALA A 134 13.36 -5.43 2.92
C ALA A 134 14.40 -6.50 2.54
N GLY A 135 14.63 -6.71 1.24
CA GLY A 135 15.46 -7.78 0.70
C GLY A 135 14.70 -9.10 0.57
N GLY A 136 15.30 -10.04 -0.17
CA GLY A 136 14.71 -11.37 -0.36
C GLY A 136 13.41 -11.38 -1.17
N GLY A 137 13.10 -10.31 -1.91
CA GLY A 137 11.83 -10.18 -2.64
C GLY A 137 10.64 -9.76 -1.77
N SER A 138 10.88 -9.32 -0.53
CA SER A 138 9.87 -8.72 0.34
C SER A 138 9.89 -7.20 0.28
N VAL A 139 8.71 -6.59 0.19
CA VAL A 139 8.51 -5.13 0.22
C VAL A 139 7.57 -4.80 1.36
N VAL A 140 8.03 -3.97 2.29
CA VAL A 140 7.24 -3.45 3.41
C VAL A 140 6.60 -2.12 2.99
N TRP A 141 5.30 -2.02 3.12
CA TRP A 141 4.54 -0.83 2.74
C TRP A 141 4.28 0.06 3.96
N LEU A 142 4.75 1.30 3.89
CA LEU A 142 4.67 2.27 4.97
C LEU A 142 3.72 3.42 4.61
N LEU A 143 2.85 3.82 5.53
CA LEU A 143 2.33 5.19 5.55
C LEU A 143 3.35 6.08 6.26
N VAL A 144 3.50 7.31 5.77
CA VAL A 144 4.44 8.26 6.35
C VAL A 144 3.75 9.58 6.64
N GLU A 145 4.16 10.20 7.74
CA GLU A 145 3.69 11.53 8.13
C GLU A 145 4.88 12.43 8.47
N HIS A 146 4.79 13.67 8.01
CA HIS A 146 5.73 14.73 8.37
C HIS A 146 5.07 16.09 8.10
N PRO A 147 5.30 17.12 8.94
CA PRO A 147 4.69 18.45 8.75
C PRO A 147 5.01 19.13 7.41
N GLU A 148 6.11 18.76 6.74
CA GLU A 148 6.45 19.27 5.39
C GLU A 148 5.65 18.59 4.26
N LEU A 149 4.99 17.45 4.51
CA LEU A 149 4.21 16.72 3.51
C LEU A 149 2.81 17.32 3.38
N THR A 150 2.76 18.55 2.89
CA THR A 150 1.53 19.30 2.67
C THR A 150 1.33 19.59 1.20
N LEU A 151 0.09 19.48 0.74
CA LEU A 151 -0.32 20.01 -0.55
C LEU A 151 -0.60 21.51 -0.37
N GLY A 152 0.03 22.36 -1.18
CA GLY A 152 -0.23 23.80 -1.18
C GLY A 152 -1.65 24.14 -1.68
N GLU A 153 -1.86 25.39 -2.09
CA GLU A 153 -3.12 25.77 -2.75
C GLU A 153 -3.36 24.87 -3.99
N PRO A 154 -4.61 24.42 -4.26
CA PRO A 154 -4.92 23.66 -5.46
C PRO A 154 -4.49 24.42 -6.72
N ALA A 155 -3.61 23.82 -7.51
CA ALA A 155 -3.20 24.35 -8.82
C ALA A 155 -3.78 23.44 -9.91
N ILE A 156 -4.50 24.00 -10.88
CA ILE A 156 -5.30 23.20 -11.82
C ILE A 156 -4.48 22.18 -12.61
N ARG A 157 -3.20 22.49 -12.91
CA ARG A 157 -2.31 21.53 -13.62
C ARG A 157 -1.95 20.33 -12.77
N ASP A 158 -1.77 20.53 -11.47
CA ASP A 158 -1.46 19.43 -10.56
C ASP A 158 -2.70 18.58 -10.31
N LEU A 159 -3.88 19.18 -10.22
CA LEU A 159 -5.16 18.45 -10.16
C LEU A 159 -5.36 17.57 -11.40
N VAL A 160 -5.27 18.14 -12.61
CA VAL A 160 -5.44 17.40 -13.87
C VAL A 160 -4.38 16.32 -14.03
N ARG A 161 -3.13 16.59 -13.67
CA ARG A 161 -2.06 15.57 -13.69
C ARG A 161 -2.37 14.43 -12.73
N SER A 162 -2.91 14.72 -11.56
CA SER A 162 -3.25 13.71 -10.55
C SER A 162 -4.39 12.81 -11.01
N LEU A 163 -5.35 13.34 -11.78
CA LEU A 163 -6.37 12.52 -12.47
C LEU A 163 -5.71 11.53 -13.45
N ALA A 164 -4.88 12.04 -14.36
CA ALA A 164 -4.22 11.22 -15.36
C ALA A 164 -3.31 10.16 -14.73
N GLN A 165 -2.55 10.52 -13.70
CA GLN A 165 -1.65 9.61 -13.00
C GLN A 165 -2.43 8.54 -12.23
N GLY A 166 -3.44 8.93 -11.45
CA GLY A 166 -4.23 7.98 -10.64
C GLY A 166 -4.89 6.90 -11.49
N LEU A 167 -5.41 7.24 -12.67
CA LEU A 167 -6.01 6.28 -13.60
C LEU A 167 -5.01 5.30 -14.24
N THR A 168 -3.71 5.55 -14.11
CA THR A 168 -2.64 4.65 -14.61
C THR A 168 -2.01 3.79 -13.53
N GLU A 169 -2.22 4.11 -12.26
CA GLU A 169 -1.59 3.43 -11.13
C GLU A 169 -2.39 2.19 -10.67
N THR A 170 -3.71 2.24 -10.76
CA THR A 170 -4.57 1.12 -10.39
C THR A 170 -5.94 1.20 -11.06
N GLU A 171 -6.70 0.11 -11.05
CA GLU A 171 -8.09 0.11 -11.50
C GLU A 171 -8.98 1.06 -10.66
N VAL A 172 -9.68 1.95 -11.36
CA VAL A 172 -10.71 2.84 -10.81
C VAL A 172 -12.04 2.52 -11.48
N THR A 173 -13.01 2.02 -10.71
CA THR A 173 -14.27 1.54 -11.29
C THR A 173 -15.32 2.64 -11.49
N ASP A 174 -15.23 3.74 -10.75
CA ASP A 174 -16.08 4.92 -10.92
C ASP A 174 -15.23 6.19 -10.83
N HIS A 175 -14.88 6.76 -11.99
CA HIS A 175 -13.98 7.92 -12.04
C HIS A 175 -14.69 9.19 -11.58
N ARG A 176 -16.01 9.29 -11.77
CA ARG A 176 -16.80 10.47 -11.35
C ARG A 176 -16.86 10.53 -9.83
N ALA A 177 -17.17 9.42 -9.17
CA ALA A 177 -17.14 9.31 -7.71
C ALA A 177 -15.73 9.58 -7.15
N ALA A 178 -14.69 9.05 -7.79
CA ALA A 178 -13.30 9.32 -7.42
C ALA A 178 -12.95 10.83 -7.53
N LEU A 179 -13.39 11.52 -8.59
CA LEU A 179 -13.16 12.96 -8.76
C LEU A 179 -13.89 13.78 -7.68
N ILE A 180 -15.13 13.41 -7.37
CA ILE A 180 -15.91 14.08 -6.32
C ILE A 180 -15.23 13.90 -4.95
N ALA A 181 -14.79 12.69 -4.63
CA ALA A 181 -14.04 12.41 -3.40
C ALA A 181 -12.74 13.23 -3.33
N TYR A 182 -12.02 13.31 -4.45
CA TYR A 182 -10.80 14.10 -4.53
C TYR A 182 -11.07 15.60 -4.28
N SER A 183 -12.11 16.17 -4.89
CA SER A 183 -12.54 17.56 -4.64
C SER A 183 -12.81 17.80 -3.15
N GLN A 184 -13.57 16.91 -2.51
CA GLN A 184 -13.94 17.03 -1.11
C GLN A 184 -12.72 16.94 -0.18
N GLN A 185 -11.82 16.00 -0.43
CA GLN A 185 -10.63 15.79 0.41
C GLN A 185 -9.56 16.87 0.17
N ARG A 186 -9.37 17.31 -1.08
CA ARG A 186 -8.35 18.29 -1.48
C ARG A 186 -8.80 19.74 -1.25
N GLY A 187 -10.11 19.97 -1.20
CA GLY A 187 -10.71 21.27 -0.90
C GLY A 187 -10.80 22.21 -2.10
N PHE A 188 -11.06 21.70 -3.31
CA PHE A 188 -11.32 22.52 -4.50
C PHE A 188 -12.78 22.36 -4.98
N PRO A 189 -13.42 23.42 -5.52
CA PRO A 189 -14.80 23.32 -5.98
C PRO A 189 -14.98 22.49 -7.26
N LEU A 190 -16.14 21.85 -7.36
CA LEU A 190 -16.68 21.29 -8.59
C LEU A 190 -17.97 22.03 -8.97
N ALA A 191 -18.14 22.33 -10.25
CA ALA A 191 -19.40 22.79 -10.81
C ALA A 191 -19.95 21.76 -11.80
N GLU A 192 -21.26 21.52 -11.78
CA GLU A 192 -21.94 20.71 -12.78
C GLU A 192 -22.01 21.48 -14.11
N LEU A 193 -21.73 20.80 -15.21
CA LEU A 193 -21.89 21.33 -16.57
C LEU A 193 -23.04 20.64 -17.28
N GLU A 194 -23.38 21.09 -18.49
CA GLU A 194 -24.38 20.39 -19.31
C GLU A 194 -23.96 18.92 -19.56
N GLY A 195 -24.95 18.03 -19.51
CA GLY A 195 -24.73 16.59 -19.64
C GLY A 195 -24.23 15.94 -18.34
N SER A 196 -23.28 15.00 -18.46
CA SER A 196 -22.68 14.30 -17.31
C SER A 196 -21.32 14.89 -16.90
N SER A 197 -20.98 16.10 -17.38
CA SER A 197 -19.64 16.69 -17.22
C SER A 197 -19.50 17.48 -15.92
N LEU A 198 -18.29 17.50 -15.36
CA LEU A 198 -17.92 18.28 -14.18
C LEU A 198 -16.81 19.27 -14.52
N ARG A 199 -16.89 20.48 -13.98
CA ARG A 199 -15.82 21.48 -14.03
C ARG A 199 -15.07 21.51 -12.70
N LEU A 200 -13.77 21.21 -12.75
CA LEU A 200 -12.84 21.48 -11.66
C LEU A 200 -12.47 22.96 -11.67
N LEU A 201 -12.43 23.57 -10.49
CA LEU A 201 -12.12 24.98 -10.33
C LEU A 201 -10.97 25.16 -9.34
N ALA A 202 -9.97 25.95 -9.73
CA ALA A 202 -8.86 26.37 -8.89
C ALA A 202 -8.61 27.87 -9.12
N ALA A 203 -7.85 28.51 -8.21
CA ALA A 203 -7.58 29.95 -8.31
C ALA A 203 -6.82 30.33 -9.59
N ASP A 204 -6.05 29.41 -10.16
CA ASP A 204 -5.21 29.62 -11.36
C ASP A 204 -5.86 29.14 -12.68
N GLY A 205 -7.02 28.47 -12.63
CA GLY A 205 -7.71 27.99 -13.83
C GLY A 205 -8.83 26.99 -13.55
N SER A 206 -9.37 26.40 -14.62
CA SER A 206 -10.43 25.38 -14.54
C SER A 206 -10.16 24.22 -15.49
N ALA A 207 -10.84 23.09 -15.28
CA ALA A 207 -10.79 21.97 -16.20
C ALA A 207 -12.15 21.30 -16.35
N ASP A 208 -12.58 21.09 -17.59
CA ASP A 208 -13.87 20.47 -17.91
C ASP A 208 -13.64 18.98 -18.16
N VAL A 209 -14.24 18.15 -17.32
CA VAL A 209 -14.11 16.69 -17.36
C VAL A 209 -15.40 16.08 -17.84
N THR A 210 -15.31 15.31 -18.92
CA THR A 210 -16.45 14.60 -19.51
C THR A 210 -16.38 13.12 -19.18
N PHE A 211 -17.54 12.54 -18.88
CA PHE A 211 -17.69 11.14 -18.51
C PHE A 211 -18.53 10.38 -19.54
N ASP A 212 -18.24 9.09 -19.72
CA ASP A 212 -19.13 8.17 -20.42
C ASP A 212 -20.30 7.70 -19.54
N GLU A 213 -21.17 6.84 -20.09
CA GLU A 213 -22.32 6.27 -19.38
C GLU A 213 -21.91 5.33 -18.22
N GLN A 214 -20.65 4.92 -18.15
CA GLN A 214 -20.08 4.09 -17.08
C GLN A 214 -19.30 4.95 -16.05
N ASN A 215 -19.50 6.27 -16.05
CA ASN A 215 -18.79 7.21 -15.17
C ASN A 215 -17.27 7.22 -15.35
N ARG A 216 -16.75 6.83 -16.52
CA ARG A 216 -15.31 6.90 -16.81
C ARG A 216 -14.97 8.19 -17.51
N ILE A 217 -13.86 8.80 -17.11
CA ILE A 217 -13.32 10.00 -17.75
C ILE A 217 -12.95 9.68 -19.20
N THR A 218 -13.53 10.44 -20.14
CA THR A 218 -13.24 10.34 -21.59
C THR A 218 -12.47 11.55 -22.11
N ASN A 219 -12.61 12.70 -21.45
CA ASN A 219 -11.91 13.92 -21.81
C ASN A 219 -11.68 14.80 -20.57
N CYS A 220 -10.60 15.57 -20.59
CA CYS A 220 -10.29 16.60 -19.61
C CYS A 220 -9.69 17.82 -20.34
N ALA A 221 -10.48 18.88 -20.50
CA ALA A 221 -10.07 20.09 -21.18
C ALA A 221 -9.61 21.14 -20.17
N LEU A 222 -8.32 21.49 -20.21
CA LEU A 222 -7.73 22.48 -19.31
C LEU A 222 -7.92 23.92 -19.84
N HIS A 223 -8.30 24.83 -18.97
CA HIS A 223 -8.50 26.24 -19.25
C HIS A 223 -7.71 27.11 -18.26
N GLN A 224 -6.84 27.98 -18.80
CA GLN A 224 -6.06 28.98 -18.03
C GLN A 224 -5.96 30.29 -18.83
N PRO A 225 -6.05 31.45 -18.18
CA PRO A 225 -6.33 31.65 -16.74
C PRO A 225 -7.80 31.38 -16.39
N LEU A 226 -8.15 31.50 -15.09
CA LEU A 226 -9.54 31.41 -14.63
C LEU A 226 -10.33 32.65 -15.09
N GLU A 227 -11.24 32.47 -16.04
CA GLU A 227 -12.02 33.56 -16.64
C GLU A 227 -13.48 33.17 -16.95
N GLY A 228 -14.33 34.16 -17.19
CA GLY A 228 -15.72 33.97 -17.60
C GLY A 228 -16.56 33.24 -16.54
N GLU A 229 -17.43 32.34 -17.01
CA GLU A 229 -18.33 31.57 -16.14
C GLU A 229 -17.59 30.76 -15.07
N ALA A 230 -16.41 30.21 -15.39
CA ALA A 230 -15.60 29.46 -14.43
C ALA A 230 -15.14 30.34 -13.26
N ALA A 231 -14.79 31.61 -13.52
CA ALA A 231 -14.43 32.56 -12.47
C ALA A 231 -15.62 32.91 -11.57
N GLU A 232 -16.81 33.07 -12.15
CA GLU A 232 -18.04 33.32 -11.39
C GLU A 232 -18.41 32.11 -10.52
N GLN A 233 -18.29 30.89 -11.05
CA GLN A 233 -18.53 29.64 -10.33
C GLN A 233 -17.55 29.46 -9.17
N PHE A 234 -16.25 29.75 -9.39
CA PHE A 234 -15.24 29.67 -8.33
C PHE A 234 -15.50 30.68 -7.20
N ALA A 235 -15.85 31.92 -7.56
CA ALA A 235 -16.21 32.94 -6.56
C ALA A 235 -17.49 32.58 -5.79
N GLY A 236 -18.49 31.98 -6.45
CA GLY A 236 -19.73 31.53 -5.84
C GLY A 236 -19.54 30.36 -4.86
N ALA A 237 -18.65 29.42 -5.18
CA ALA A 237 -18.40 28.24 -4.35
C ALA A 237 -17.87 28.57 -2.95
N GLY A 238 -17.11 29.66 -2.80
CA GLY A 238 -16.58 30.14 -1.51
C GLY A 238 -17.64 30.69 -0.53
N THR A 239 -18.91 30.80 -0.93
CA THR A 239 -20.01 31.32 -0.07
C THR A 239 -20.89 30.20 0.51
N THR A 240 -20.59 28.93 0.23
CA THR A 240 -21.31 27.81 0.83
C THR A 240 -20.82 27.61 2.27
N PRO A 241 -21.69 27.59 3.31
CA PRO A 241 -21.25 27.38 4.68
C PRO A 241 -20.53 26.04 4.75
N ALA A 242 -19.28 26.05 5.18
CA ALA A 242 -18.50 24.86 5.44
C ALA A 242 -19.31 23.94 6.36
N THR A 243 -19.74 22.79 5.83
CA THR A 243 -20.14 21.66 6.67
C THR A 243 -18.89 21.29 7.47
N THR A 244 -18.99 21.55 8.77
CA THR A 244 -18.09 21.08 9.82
C THR A 244 -17.55 19.69 9.49
N PRO A 245 -16.22 19.45 9.51
CA PRO A 245 -15.71 18.10 9.41
C PRO A 245 -16.32 17.27 10.54
N ALA A 246 -17.04 16.21 10.16
CA ALA A 246 -17.50 15.20 11.08
C ALA A 246 -16.27 14.68 11.86
N ALA A 247 -16.47 14.58 13.16
CA ALA A 247 -15.45 14.34 14.16
C ALA A 247 -14.49 13.21 13.79
N ALA A 248 -13.22 13.47 14.10
CA ALA A 248 -12.20 12.45 14.29
C ALA A 248 -12.76 11.27 15.09
N LEU A 249 -12.33 10.07 14.68
CA LEU A 249 -12.47 8.78 15.33
C LEU A 249 -12.79 8.93 16.83
N GLU A 250 -14.03 8.62 17.19
CA GLU A 250 -14.48 8.57 18.58
C GLU A 250 -13.51 7.71 19.41
N GLU A 251 -13.11 8.25 20.56
CA GLU A 251 -12.33 7.55 21.57
C GLU A 251 -12.98 6.20 21.94
N PRO A 252 -12.19 5.15 22.23
CA PRO A 252 -12.75 3.85 22.55
C PRO A 252 -13.57 3.92 23.84
N VAL A 253 -14.83 3.52 23.74
CA VAL A 253 -15.73 3.26 24.87
C VAL A 253 -15.02 2.30 25.85
N PRO A 254 -15.00 2.57 27.17
CA PRO A 254 -14.36 1.67 28.12
C PRO A 254 -15.08 0.32 28.14
N ALA A 255 -14.30 -0.76 28.08
CA ALA A 255 -14.79 -2.12 28.19
C ALA A 255 -15.68 -2.31 29.44
N PRO A 256 -16.78 -3.08 29.36
CA PRO A 256 -17.56 -3.41 30.54
C PRO A 256 -16.71 -4.23 31.52
N ALA A 257 -16.85 -3.91 32.82
CA ALA A 257 -16.18 -4.60 33.92
C ALA A 257 -16.46 -6.12 33.89
N PRO A 258 -15.50 -6.98 34.30
CA PRO A 258 -15.70 -8.42 34.31
C PRO A 258 -16.82 -8.81 35.28
N GLU A 259 -17.76 -9.63 34.81
CA GLU A 259 -18.73 -10.32 35.67
C GLU A 259 -18.01 -11.15 36.74
N PRO A 260 -18.58 -11.26 37.95
CA PRO A 260 -17.99 -12.06 39.02
C PRO A 260 -17.93 -13.53 38.63
N ALA A 261 -16.76 -14.13 38.86
CA ALA A 261 -16.51 -15.55 38.67
C ALA A 261 -17.55 -16.41 39.44
N PRO A 262 -18.10 -17.48 38.84
CA PRO A 262 -18.92 -18.41 39.58
C PRO A 262 -18.09 -19.12 40.65
N GLU A 263 -18.69 -19.25 41.85
CA GLU A 263 -18.13 -19.96 42.99
C GLU A 263 -17.67 -21.37 42.63
N ALA A 264 -16.51 -21.73 43.18
CA ALA A 264 -15.88 -23.03 43.07
C ALA A 264 -16.85 -24.13 43.58
N VAL A 265 -17.28 -24.99 42.66
CA VAL A 265 -17.84 -26.30 43.01
C VAL A 265 -16.66 -27.25 43.23
N GLU A 266 -16.58 -27.83 44.44
CA GLU A 266 -15.62 -28.87 44.79
C GLU A 266 -15.60 -30.01 43.76
N PRO A 267 -14.43 -30.50 43.32
CA PRO A 267 -14.36 -31.68 42.47
C PRO A 267 -14.69 -32.95 43.28
N GLU A 268 -15.62 -33.75 42.76
CA GLU A 268 -15.86 -35.14 43.18
C GLU A 268 -14.56 -35.96 43.09
N PRO A 269 -14.34 -36.95 43.97
CA PRO A 269 -13.09 -37.69 44.04
C PRO A 269 -12.93 -38.61 42.81
N ALA A 270 -11.76 -38.51 42.17
CA ALA A 270 -11.37 -39.33 41.03
C ALA A 270 -11.33 -40.84 41.37
N PRO A 271 -11.81 -41.73 40.48
CA PRO A 271 -11.54 -43.15 40.60
C PRO A 271 -10.06 -43.47 40.34
N ALA A 272 -9.55 -44.47 41.05
CA ALA A 272 -8.15 -44.88 41.09
C ALA A 272 -7.55 -45.24 39.71
N PRO A 273 -6.21 -45.09 39.52
CA PRO A 273 -5.55 -45.38 38.25
C PRO A 273 -5.63 -46.87 37.90
N ALA A 274 -6.17 -47.17 36.72
CA ALA A 274 -5.97 -48.47 36.08
C ALA A 274 -4.54 -48.56 35.54
N GLU A 275 -3.94 -49.73 35.69
CA GLU A 275 -2.57 -50.08 35.32
C GLU A 275 -2.28 -49.83 33.82
N PRO A 276 -1.03 -49.51 33.45
CA PRO A 276 -0.67 -49.17 32.07
C PRO A 276 -0.77 -50.41 31.17
N VAL A 277 -1.68 -50.35 30.21
CA VAL A 277 -1.68 -51.26 29.06
C VAL A 277 -0.57 -50.79 28.12
N THR A 278 0.42 -51.64 27.93
CA THR A 278 1.52 -51.50 26.99
C THR A 278 1.03 -51.13 25.58
N GLU A 279 1.46 -49.99 25.07
CA GLU A 279 1.37 -49.67 23.64
C GLU A 279 2.18 -50.70 22.83
N PRO A 280 1.66 -51.21 21.70
CA PRO A 280 2.48 -51.96 20.77
C PRO A 280 3.49 -51.02 20.10
N THR A 281 4.75 -51.42 20.20
CA THR A 281 5.92 -50.83 19.53
C THR A 281 5.62 -50.47 18.07
N PRO A 282 5.91 -49.24 17.59
CA PRO A 282 5.82 -48.92 16.18
C PRO A 282 6.84 -49.74 15.38
N GLU A 283 6.35 -50.39 14.33
CA GLU A 283 7.14 -51.14 13.36
C GLU A 283 8.14 -50.19 12.65
N PRO A 284 9.42 -50.60 12.45
CA PRO A 284 10.40 -49.73 11.80
C PRO A 284 10.00 -49.41 10.35
N PRO A 285 10.23 -48.18 9.86
CA PRO A 285 9.98 -47.85 8.47
C PRO A 285 10.85 -48.70 7.53
N PRO A 286 10.36 -49.09 6.35
CA PRO A 286 11.14 -49.87 5.39
C PRO A 286 12.37 -49.08 4.92
N GLU A 287 13.50 -49.78 4.81
CA GLU A 287 14.76 -49.25 4.29
C GLU A 287 14.59 -48.61 2.90
N PRO A 288 15.29 -47.49 2.62
CA PRO A 288 15.28 -46.87 1.30
C PRO A 288 15.89 -47.81 0.26
N ALA A 289 15.19 -47.97 -0.86
CA ALA A 289 15.68 -48.70 -2.02
C ALA A 289 17.00 -48.11 -2.54
N PRO A 290 17.95 -48.94 -3.03
CA PRO A 290 19.25 -48.48 -3.49
C PRO A 290 19.12 -47.55 -4.72
N ALA A 291 19.88 -46.46 -4.70
CA ALA A 291 20.00 -45.54 -5.82
C ALA A 291 20.55 -46.26 -7.07
N PRO A 292 20.05 -45.94 -8.29
CA PRO A 292 20.61 -46.51 -9.52
C PRO A 292 22.06 -46.03 -9.74
N GLU A 293 22.94 -46.97 -10.05
CA GLU A 293 24.33 -46.73 -10.47
C GLU A 293 24.40 -45.91 -11.78
N PRO A 294 25.45 -45.10 -11.98
CA PRO A 294 25.62 -44.27 -13.15
C PRO A 294 25.91 -45.11 -14.40
N GLU A 295 25.17 -44.84 -15.48
CA GLU A 295 25.34 -45.49 -16.77
C GLU A 295 26.66 -45.07 -17.45
N PRO A 296 27.40 -45.97 -18.12
CA PRO A 296 28.73 -45.67 -18.65
C PRO A 296 28.68 -44.77 -19.90
N ALA A 297 29.64 -43.85 -19.98
CA ALA A 297 29.87 -42.99 -21.14
C ALA A 297 30.11 -43.79 -22.44
N ALA A 298 29.38 -43.43 -23.49
CA ALA A 298 29.63 -43.88 -24.86
C ALA A 298 30.42 -42.79 -25.66
N PRO A 299 31.25 -43.20 -26.62
CA PRO A 299 32.33 -42.37 -27.18
C PRO A 299 31.87 -41.43 -28.30
N ALA A 300 32.60 -40.33 -28.45
CA ALA A 300 32.48 -39.39 -29.56
C ALA A 300 32.91 -40.02 -30.90
N PRO A 301 32.33 -39.56 -32.03
CA PRO A 301 33.18 -39.32 -33.18
C PRO A 301 32.91 -38.01 -33.93
N ALA A 302 34.04 -37.47 -34.39
CA ALA A 302 34.33 -36.73 -35.63
C ALA A 302 33.75 -35.32 -35.85
N ALA A 303 34.72 -34.42 -36.05
CA ALA A 303 34.59 -33.05 -36.47
C ALA A 303 33.98 -32.90 -37.88
N GLU A 304 33.05 -31.95 -38.00
CA GLU A 304 32.75 -31.26 -39.26
C GLU A 304 33.15 -29.78 -39.14
N GLN A 305 33.59 -29.24 -40.28
CA GLN A 305 34.33 -27.99 -40.46
C GLN A 305 33.47 -26.73 -40.22
N PRO A 306 34.08 -25.59 -39.86
CA PRO A 306 33.34 -24.36 -39.56
C PRO A 306 32.88 -23.64 -40.83
N ALA A 307 31.64 -23.17 -40.83
CA ALA A 307 31.08 -22.19 -41.76
C ALA A 307 31.29 -20.74 -41.22
N PRO A 308 31.22 -19.70 -42.08
CA PRO A 308 32.04 -18.50 -41.95
C PRO A 308 31.56 -17.45 -40.93
N GLU A 309 32.55 -16.63 -40.55
CA GLU A 309 32.56 -15.52 -39.59
C GLU A 309 31.42 -14.49 -39.78
N PRO A 310 30.65 -14.13 -38.73
CA PRO A 310 29.78 -12.96 -38.76
C PRO A 310 30.59 -11.66 -38.60
N ALA A 311 30.19 -10.63 -39.34
CA ALA A 311 30.80 -9.29 -39.36
C ALA A 311 30.90 -8.63 -37.97
N PRO A 312 31.90 -7.75 -37.73
CA PRO A 312 32.17 -7.20 -36.41
C PRO A 312 31.04 -6.28 -35.92
N ALA A 313 30.57 -6.54 -34.71
CA ALA A 313 29.66 -5.67 -33.97
C ALA A 313 30.37 -4.36 -33.55
N PRO A 314 29.64 -3.23 -33.47
CA PRO A 314 30.20 -1.94 -33.05
C PRO A 314 30.67 -1.96 -31.59
N ALA A 315 31.73 -1.17 -31.33
CA ALA A 315 32.46 -1.09 -30.07
C ALA A 315 31.58 -0.71 -28.85
N PRO A 316 31.92 -1.17 -27.64
CA PRO A 316 31.19 -0.85 -26.42
C PRO A 316 31.38 0.61 -25.99
N GLU A 317 30.28 1.28 -25.65
CA GLU A 317 30.26 2.55 -24.91
C GLU A 317 30.82 2.37 -23.47
N PRO A 318 31.43 3.42 -22.89
CA PRO A 318 32.10 3.31 -21.60
C PRO A 318 31.13 3.09 -20.42
N GLU A 319 31.58 2.21 -19.52
CA GLU A 319 30.95 1.79 -18.27
C GLU A 319 30.30 2.94 -17.47
N LYS A 320 29.02 2.79 -17.15
CA LYS A 320 28.41 3.49 -16.02
C LYS A 320 28.84 2.80 -14.73
N LYS A 321 29.59 3.54 -13.91
CA LYS A 321 29.94 3.18 -12.53
C LYS A 321 28.71 2.76 -11.75
N ASP A 322 28.74 1.53 -11.24
CA ASP A 322 27.86 1.05 -10.18
C ASP A 322 27.90 2.01 -8.99
N LYS A 323 26.73 2.49 -8.56
CA LYS A 323 26.56 3.09 -7.24
C LYS A 323 26.36 1.95 -6.23
N PRO A 324 27.07 1.92 -5.10
CA PRO A 324 26.88 0.88 -4.11
C PRO A 324 25.58 1.15 -3.34
N LYS A 325 24.62 0.22 -3.37
CA LYS A 325 23.46 0.26 -2.46
C LYS A 325 23.56 -0.81 -1.37
N LYS A 326 23.52 -0.30 -0.14
CA LYS A 326 23.01 -0.86 1.11
C LYS A 326 23.74 -2.05 1.73
N LYS A 327 24.26 -1.81 2.93
CA LYS A 327 24.62 -2.85 3.89
C LYS A 327 23.71 -2.73 5.12
N GLY A 328 22.94 -3.80 5.34
CA GLY A 328 22.84 -4.46 6.64
C GLY A 328 21.95 -3.83 7.71
N PHE A 329 20.69 -4.30 7.78
CA PHE A 329 20.05 -4.61 9.07
C PHE A 329 18.94 -5.68 8.96
N PHE A 330 18.36 -5.91 7.78
CA PHE A 330 17.18 -6.78 7.63
C PHE A 330 17.40 -8.31 7.63
N LYS A 331 18.65 -8.79 7.59
CA LYS A 331 18.92 -10.24 7.61
C LYS A 331 18.55 -10.93 8.94
N LYS A 332 18.23 -10.16 9.98
CA LYS A 332 17.94 -10.70 11.31
C LYS A 332 16.47 -10.67 11.72
N LEU A 333 15.60 -10.00 10.96
CA LEU A 333 14.18 -9.84 11.28
C LEU A 333 13.24 -10.66 10.37
N PHE A 334 13.68 -11.07 9.19
CA PHE A 334 12.82 -11.78 8.22
C PHE A 334 13.40 -13.15 7.83
N GLY A 335 13.95 -13.88 8.79
CA GLY A 335 14.66 -15.13 8.51
C GLY A 335 13.75 -16.31 8.18
N GLY A 336 14.04 -16.98 7.05
CA GLY A 336 13.84 -18.42 6.86
C GLY A 336 12.84 -18.80 5.80
#